data_AF-A0A9W7CUK6-F1
#
_entry.id   AF-A0A9W7CUK6-F1
#
_cell.length_a   1.000
_cell.length_b   1.000
_cell.length_c   1.000
_cell.angle_alpha   90.00
_cell.angle_beta   90.00
_cell.angle_gamma   90.00
#
_symmetry.space_group_name_H-M   'P 1'
#
loop_
_entity.id
_entity.type
_entity.pdbx_description
1 polymer ?
#
loop_
_entity_poly.entity_id
_entity_poly.type
_entity_poly.pdbx_seq_one_letter_code
_entity_poly.pdbx_strand_id
1 'polypeptide(L)'
;MCSFLGALIVNVAAAFSASHGDIGNVLSYAAAVLVLAGVVCWVYIGQNQSFLDSSKVSQGGSFDDERVEGYKKLIRVLPYSAFTIIWNCAYDQTDANFQSITQQRDLRLDRSDPNSSQIPGAMLGVFDPIVIVICIPILVSIIYPMYTKWAGKSPSQFGKAAIGLAVAIVGIFWAGIFEVIRRNAGALQDTNGDPILDGGSSQPMNNISWGAAVPNYVFIGLAECLINVTSYDLVYSSLPMSLKSMAQAVILFMSSMGSILTSVFTIMFSKSLPSDNLNEDHLENMFFTMGAVSTINFVCFVIVMRKMNMGMSSSPVLDDTMGNEVPDLLDEKLSVSSRQSVATTK
;
A
#
# COMPACT_ATOMS: atom_id res chain seq x y z
N MET A 1 -15.54 -5.29 -13.88
CA MET A 1 -14.37 -6.16 -14.21
C MET A 1 -13.78 -5.78 -15.57
N CYS A 2 -14.60 -5.55 -16.59
CA CYS A 2 -14.14 -5.14 -17.93
C CYS A 2 -13.26 -3.87 -17.95
N SER A 3 -13.56 -2.85 -17.14
CA SER A 3 -12.74 -1.63 -17.08
C SER A 3 -11.33 -1.87 -16.54
N PHE A 4 -11.17 -2.73 -15.54
CA PHE A 4 -9.84 -3.05 -15.00
C PHE A 4 -9.04 -4.00 -15.89
N LEU A 5 -9.68 -4.96 -16.56
CA LEU A 5 -9.04 -5.77 -17.60
C LEU A 5 -8.60 -4.90 -18.78
N GLY A 6 -9.42 -3.94 -19.17
CA GLY A 6 -9.05 -2.91 -20.14
C GLY A 6 -7.86 -2.07 -19.67
N ALA A 7 -7.86 -1.61 -18.41
CA ALA A 7 -6.75 -0.86 -17.83
C ALA A 7 -5.43 -1.66 -17.87
N LEU A 8 -5.48 -2.96 -17.54
CA LEU A 8 -4.32 -3.85 -17.61
C LEU A 8 -3.76 -3.94 -19.04
N ILE A 9 -4.63 -4.20 -20.03
CA ILE A 9 -4.22 -4.32 -21.45
C ILE A 9 -3.63 -2.99 -21.95
N VAL A 10 -4.29 -1.87 -21.63
CA VAL A 10 -3.84 -0.53 -22.02
C VAL A 10 -2.51 -0.20 -21.36
N ASN A 11 -2.31 -0.57 -20.09
CA ASN A 11 -1.04 -0.34 -19.39
C ASN A 11 0.11 -1.16 -19.98
N VAL A 12 -0.13 -2.43 -20.33
CA VAL A 12 0.87 -3.24 -21.03
C VAL A 12 1.22 -2.61 -22.38
N ALA A 13 0.22 -2.16 -23.15
CA ALA A 13 0.46 -1.45 -24.41
C ALA A 13 1.23 -0.14 -24.21
N ALA A 14 0.93 0.62 -23.14
CA ALA A 14 1.62 1.85 -22.79
C ALA A 14 3.11 1.61 -22.49
N ALA A 15 3.43 0.58 -21.70
CA ALA A 15 4.80 0.23 -21.34
C ALA A 15 5.67 -0.07 -22.58
N PHE A 16 5.12 -0.79 -23.57
CA PHE A 16 5.84 -1.07 -24.83
C PHE A 16 5.83 0.10 -25.83
N SER A 17 4.89 1.04 -25.69
CA SER A 17 4.77 2.23 -26.55
C SER A 17 5.51 3.46 -25.99
N ALA A 18 6.17 3.32 -24.83
CA ALA A 18 6.92 4.40 -24.18
C ALA A 18 8.05 4.96 -25.06
N SER A 19 8.53 4.20 -26.05
CA SER A 19 9.50 4.65 -27.05
C SER A 19 8.97 5.71 -28.03
N HIS A 20 7.65 5.92 -28.10
CA HIS A 20 6.99 6.88 -29.01
C HIS A 20 6.41 8.11 -28.28
N GLY A 21 6.92 8.44 -27.09
CA GLY A 21 6.71 9.70 -26.38
C GLY A 21 5.24 10.01 -26.06
N ASP A 22 4.54 10.69 -26.96
CA ASP A 22 3.16 11.16 -26.74
C ASP A 22 2.13 10.03 -26.66
N ILE A 23 2.34 8.93 -27.39
CA ILE A 23 1.39 7.79 -27.40
C ILE A 23 1.40 7.07 -26.04
N GLY A 24 2.58 6.83 -25.46
CA GLY A 24 2.73 6.18 -24.15
C GLY A 24 2.07 6.97 -23.02
N ASN A 25 2.17 8.31 -23.06
CA ASN A 25 1.55 9.20 -22.09
C ASN A 25 0.01 9.16 -22.19
N VAL A 26 -0.54 9.26 -23.40
CA VAL A 26 -2.00 9.19 -23.62
C VAL A 26 -2.58 7.85 -23.17
N LEU A 27 -1.90 6.75 -23.47
CA LEU A 27 -2.32 5.42 -23.01
C LEU A 27 -2.28 5.30 -21.48
N SER A 28 -1.28 5.89 -20.83
CA SER A 28 -1.17 5.91 -19.37
C SER A 28 -2.32 6.70 -18.73
N TYR A 29 -2.67 7.88 -19.26
CA TYR A 29 -3.85 8.63 -18.79
C TYR A 29 -5.16 7.87 -19.02
N ALA A 30 -5.31 7.19 -20.16
CA ALA A 30 -6.46 6.35 -20.43
C ALA A 30 -6.56 5.18 -19.42
N ALA A 31 -5.43 4.58 -19.04
CA ALA A 31 -5.39 3.54 -18.01
C ALA A 31 -5.85 4.08 -16.64
N ALA A 32 -5.43 5.28 -16.24
CA ALA A 32 -5.91 5.90 -14.99
C ALA A 32 -7.41 6.16 -14.99
N VAL A 33 -7.98 6.68 -16.09
CA VAL A 33 -9.43 6.88 -16.23
C VAL A 33 -10.17 5.54 -16.11
N LEU A 34 -9.64 4.47 -16.71
CA LEU A 34 -10.22 3.14 -16.61
C LEU A 34 -10.13 2.55 -15.20
N VAL A 35 -9.04 2.81 -14.46
CA VAL A 35 -8.89 2.42 -13.05
C VAL A 35 -9.93 3.15 -12.19
N LEU A 36 -10.08 4.47 -12.35
CA LEU A 36 -11.09 5.26 -11.62
C LEU A 36 -12.52 4.80 -11.94
N ALA A 37 -12.82 4.56 -13.23
CA ALA A 37 -14.11 3.99 -13.64
C ALA A 37 -14.33 2.59 -13.04
N GLY A 38 -13.27 1.78 -12.96
CA GLY A 38 -13.27 0.48 -12.30
C GLY A 38 -13.61 0.57 -10.81
N VAL A 39 -13.00 1.53 -10.09
CA VAL A 39 -13.28 1.80 -8.67
C VAL A 39 -14.75 2.15 -8.47
N VAL A 40 -15.27 3.11 -9.24
CA VAL A 40 -16.69 3.52 -9.14
C VAL A 40 -17.62 2.35 -9.44
N CYS A 41 -17.32 1.55 -10.47
CA CYS A 41 -18.08 0.37 -10.83
C CYS A 41 -18.09 -0.68 -9.70
N TRP A 42 -16.95 -0.96 -9.09
CA TRP A 42 -16.85 -1.91 -7.97
C TRP A 42 -17.55 -1.43 -6.72
N VAL A 43 -17.44 -0.13 -6.40
CA VAL A 43 -18.18 0.48 -5.30
C VAL A 43 -19.69 0.37 -5.52
N TYR A 44 -20.17 0.63 -6.75
CA TYR A 44 -21.58 0.52 -7.09
C TYR A 44 -22.10 -0.92 -7.03
N ILE A 45 -21.40 -1.87 -7.66
CA ILE A 45 -21.78 -3.30 -7.66
C ILE A 45 -21.72 -3.88 -6.25
N GLY A 46 -20.71 -3.52 -5.45
CA GLY A 46 -20.59 -4.00 -4.08
C GLY A 46 -21.72 -3.54 -3.17
N GLN A 47 -22.31 -2.36 -3.44
CA GLN A 47 -23.49 -1.86 -2.73
C GLN A 47 -24.80 -2.54 -3.15
N ASN A 48 -24.90 -3.06 -4.37
CA ASN A 48 -26.13 -3.66 -4.88
C ASN A 48 -25.90 -5.08 -5.42
N GLN A 49 -26.15 -6.08 -4.56
CA GLN A 49 -25.94 -7.50 -4.83
C GLN A 49 -27.21 -8.25 -5.24
N SER A 50 -28.35 -7.54 -5.32
CA SER A 50 -29.67 -8.11 -5.58
C SER A 50 -29.77 -8.82 -6.93
N PHE A 51 -28.97 -8.41 -7.92
CA PHE A 51 -28.94 -9.06 -9.23
C PHE A 51 -28.48 -10.52 -9.18
N LEU A 52 -27.71 -10.91 -8.14
CA LEU A 52 -27.27 -12.29 -7.97
C LEU A 52 -28.37 -13.20 -7.42
N ASP A 53 -29.41 -12.65 -6.81
CA ASP A 53 -30.54 -13.46 -6.33
C ASP A 53 -31.24 -14.22 -7.46
N SER A 54 -31.30 -13.63 -8.66
CA SER A 54 -31.88 -14.27 -9.84
C SER A 54 -31.14 -15.55 -10.30
N SER A 55 -29.92 -15.78 -9.81
CA SER A 55 -29.12 -16.97 -10.15
C SER A 55 -29.31 -18.15 -9.20
N LYS A 56 -30.03 -17.95 -8.08
CA LYS A 56 -30.33 -18.97 -7.08
C LYS A 56 -31.32 -20.01 -7.61
N VAL A 57 -31.12 -21.27 -7.28
CA VAL A 57 -32.09 -22.34 -7.59
C VAL A 57 -33.46 -22.03 -6.97
N SER A 58 -33.50 -21.43 -5.77
CA SER A 58 -34.76 -21.00 -5.14
C SER A 58 -35.52 -19.89 -5.88
N GLN A 59 -34.86 -19.17 -6.78
CA GLN A 59 -35.43 -18.06 -7.57
C GLN A 59 -35.51 -18.40 -9.08
N GLY A 60 -35.38 -19.69 -9.44
CA GLY A 60 -35.46 -20.16 -10.83
C GLY A 60 -34.13 -20.16 -11.60
N GLY A 61 -33.00 -19.95 -10.92
CA GLY A 61 -31.65 -20.04 -11.47
C GLY A 61 -31.05 -21.45 -11.45
N SER A 62 -29.79 -21.55 -11.89
CA SER A 62 -29.08 -22.82 -12.06
C SER A 62 -28.04 -23.12 -10.98
N PHE A 63 -27.79 -22.18 -10.05
CA PHE A 63 -26.70 -22.29 -9.08
C PHE A 63 -27.23 -22.44 -7.66
N ASP A 64 -26.58 -23.32 -6.90
CA ASP A 64 -26.89 -23.56 -5.49
C ASP A 64 -26.83 -22.26 -4.67
N ASP A 65 -27.79 -22.11 -3.77
CA ASP A 65 -28.02 -20.89 -3.01
C ASP A 65 -26.82 -20.53 -2.11
N GLU A 66 -26.15 -21.54 -1.53
CA GLU A 66 -24.98 -21.34 -0.68
C GLU A 66 -23.79 -20.79 -1.50
N ARG A 67 -23.62 -21.30 -2.73
CA ARG A 67 -22.59 -20.79 -3.66
C ARG A 67 -22.86 -19.33 -4.05
N VAL A 68 -24.12 -18.99 -4.36
CA VAL A 68 -24.51 -17.63 -4.73
C VAL A 68 -24.27 -16.66 -3.56
N GLU A 69 -24.61 -17.05 -2.34
CA GLU A 69 -24.33 -16.24 -1.14
C GLU A 69 -22.83 -16.08 -0.87
N GLY A 70 -22.02 -17.11 -1.13
CA GLY A 70 -20.56 -17.01 -1.12
C GLY A 70 -20.04 -15.92 -2.07
N TYR A 71 -20.51 -15.91 -3.32
CA TYR A 71 -20.11 -14.90 -4.30
C TYR A 71 -20.58 -13.48 -3.93
N LYS A 72 -21.77 -13.35 -3.32
CA LYS A 72 -22.23 -12.07 -2.79
C LYS A 72 -21.31 -11.52 -1.70
N LYS A 73 -20.84 -12.38 -0.79
CA LYS A 73 -19.86 -11.99 0.23
C LYS A 73 -18.55 -11.50 -0.41
N LEU A 74 -18.07 -12.17 -1.47
CA LEU A 74 -16.89 -11.72 -2.22
C LEU A 74 -17.10 -10.35 -2.88
N ILE A 75 -18.25 -10.13 -3.52
CA ILE A 75 -18.61 -8.85 -4.12
C ILE A 75 -18.75 -7.75 -3.07
N ARG A 76 -19.21 -8.10 -1.87
CA ARG A 76 -19.31 -7.16 -0.75
C ARG A 76 -17.94 -6.60 -0.36
N VAL A 77 -16.86 -7.36 -0.50
CA VAL A 77 -15.50 -6.93 -0.15
C VAL A 77 -14.88 -6.00 -1.21
N LEU A 78 -15.35 -6.05 -2.46
CA LEU A 78 -14.77 -5.27 -3.57
C LEU A 78 -14.67 -3.76 -3.33
N PRO A 79 -15.67 -3.07 -2.72
CA PRO A 79 -15.56 -1.65 -2.43
C PRO A 79 -14.41 -1.34 -1.47
N TYR A 80 -14.22 -2.17 -0.44
CA TYR A 80 -13.08 -2.00 0.48
C TYR A 80 -11.75 -2.12 -0.28
N SER A 81 -11.60 -3.18 -1.08
CA SER A 81 -10.40 -3.38 -1.91
C SER A 81 -10.20 -2.27 -2.94
N ALA A 82 -11.26 -1.70 -3.50
CA ALA A 82 -11.18 -0.59 -4.46
C ALA A 82 -10.60 0.69 -3.82
N PHE A 83 -10.97 1.00 -2.57
CA PHE A 83 -10.40 2.14 -1.85
C PHE A 83 -8.93 1.94 -1.46
N THR A 84 -8.47 0.68 -1.34
CA THR A 84 -7.06 0.38 -1.09
C THR A 84 -6.15 0.61 -2.31
N ILE A 85 -6.70 0.81 -3.51
CA ILE A 85 -5.89 1.14 -4.71
C ILE A 85 -5.09 2.43 -4.52
N ILE A 86 -5.72 3.47 -3.95
CA ILE A 86 -5.03 4.75 -3.69
C ILE A 86 -3.96 4.58 -2.61
N TRP A 87 -4.21 3.73 -1.61
CA TRP A 87 -3.21 3.34 -0.61
C TRP A 87 -2.00 2.64 -1.26
N ASN A 88 -2.24 1.63 -2.10
CA ASN A 88 -1.15 0.94 -2.81
C ASN A 88 -0.36 1.92 -3.69
N CYS A 89 -1.04 2.86 -4.34
CA CYS A 89 -0.36 3.90 -5.10
C CYS A 89 0.53 4.78 -4.19
N ALA A 90 0.05 5.19 -3.01
CA ALA A 90 0.86 5.95 -2.06
C ALA A 90 2.04 5.15 -1.50
N TYR A 91 1.83 3.87 -1.24
CA TYR A 91 2.87 2.95 -0.78
C TYR A 91 3.96 2.80 -1.85
N ASP A 92 3.59 2.50 -3.11
CA ASP A 92 4.53 2.37 -4.22
C ASP A 92 5.34 3.66 -4.48
N GLN A 93 4.79 4.83 -4.18
CA GLN A 93 5.55 6.10 -4.26
C GLN A 93 6.72 6.17 -3.27
N THR A 94 6.67 5.40 -2.17
CA THR A 94 7.75 5.28 -1.20
C THR A 94 8.96 4.59 -1.82
N ASP A 95 8.72 3.52 -2.58
CA ASP A 95 9.77 2.74 -3.25
C ASP A 95 10.29 3.42 -4.53
N ALA A 96 9.47 4.24 -5.18
CA ALA A 96 9.84 4.94 -6.40
C ALA A 96 10.44 6.34 -6.12
N ASN A 97 9.59 7.34 -5.92
CA ASN A 97 10.00 8.74 -5.92
C ASN A 97 10.56 9.21 -4.58
N PHE A 98 10.11 8.64 -3.46
CA PHE A 98 10.73 8.95 -2.17
C PHE A 98 12.13 8.34 -2.07
N GLN A 99 12.33 7.16 -2.65
CA GLN A 99 13.63 6.51 -2.71
C GLN A 99 14.66 7.32 -3.53
N SER A 100 14.24 8.01 -4.60
CA SER A 100 15.12 8.90 -5.37
C SER A 100 15.49 10.17 -4.58
N ILE A 101 14.51 10.79 -3.92
CA ILE A 101 14.72 11.96 -3.05
C ILE A 101 15.67 11.66 -1.89
N THR A 102 15.57 10.47 -1.31
CA THR A 102 16.42 10.05 -0.18
C THR A 102 17.85 9.71 -0.59
N GLN A 103 18.07 9.28 -1.84
CA GLN A 103 19.40 9.07 -2.40
C GLN A 103 20.17 10.39 -2.58
N GLN A 104 19.49 11.52 -2.82
CA GLN A 104 20.12 12.84 -2.99
C GLN A 104 20.44 13.57 -1.68
N ARG A 105 20.70 12.84 -0.60
CA ARG A 105 20.95 13.40 0.73
C ARG A 105 22.41 13.27 1.11
N ASP A 106 22.78 13.83 2.25
CA ASP A 106 24.06 13.53 2.86
C ASP A 106 24.07 12.10 3.41
N LEU A 107 24.48 11.16 2.56
CA LEU A 107 24.66 9.73 2.81
C LEU A 107 25.94 9.40 3.59
N ARG A 108 26.80 10.39 3.85
CA ARG A 108 28.05 10.18 4.61
C ARG A 108 27.75 9.82 6.06
N LEU A 109 28.48 8.84 6.59
CA LEU A 109 28.38 8.41 7.99
C LEU A 109 28.94 9.46 8.95
N ASP A 110 30.09 10.05 8.62
CA ASP A 110 30.63 11.22 9.27
C ASP A 110 30.50 12.43 8.34
N ARG A 111 29.69 13.42 8.73
CA ARG A 111 29.48 14.65 7.95
C ARG A 111 30.68 15.57 7.93
N SER A 112 31.55 15.43 8.91
CA SER A 112 32.71 16.31 9.12
C SER A 112 33.84 15.98 8.16
N ASP A 113 33.87 14.74 7.64
CA ASP A 113 34.86 14.26 6.69
C ASP A 113 34.25 14.17 5.27
N PRO A 114 34.73 14.97 4.30
CA PRO A 114 34.35 14.87 2.89
C PRO A 114 34.54 13.46 2.28
N ASN A 115 35.50 12.67 2.78
CA ASN A 115 35.83 11.33 2.28
C ASN A 115 35.20 10.21 3.11
N SER A 116 34.27 10.52 4.01
CA SER A 116 33.61 9.52 4.84
C SER A 116 32.84 8.51 4.00
N SER A 117 32.78 7.26 4.49
CA SER A 117 32.00 6.21 3.84
C SER A 117 30.52 6.59 3.73
N GLN A 118 29.94 6.34 2.56
CA GLN A 118 28.54 6.62 2.26
C GLN A 118 27.69 5.36 2.41
N ILE A 119 26.49 5.51 2.97
CA ILE A 119 25.47 4.45 2.96
C ILE A 119 24.83 4.45 1.57
N PRO A 120 24.65 3.30 0.88
CA PRO A 120 23.87 3.27 -0.35
C PRO A 120 22.46 3.78 -0.09
N GLY A 121 22.00 4.83 -0.78
CA GLY A 121 20.70 5.43 -0.48
C GLY A 121 19.53 4.44 -0.61
N ALA A 122 19.63 3.45 -1.50
CA ALA A 122 18.69 2.33 -1.60
C ALA A 122 18.53 1.50 -0.31
N MET A 123 19.56 1.45 0.55
CA MET A 123 19.47 0.75 1.83
C MET A 123 18.53 1.44 2.83
N LEU A 124 18.18 2.72 2.63
CA LEU A 124 17.26 3.42 3.52
C LEU A 124 15.85 2.80 3.50
N GLY A 125 15.47 2.09 2.44
CA GLY A 125 14.23 1.30 2.39
C GLY A 125 14.13 0.23 3.49
N VAL A 126 15.25 -0.21 4.09
CA VAL A 126 15.23 -1.20 5.18
C VAL A 126 14.49 -0.72 6.43
N PHE A 127 14.34 0.60 6.60
CA PHE A 127 13.63 1.15 7.75
C PHE A 127 12.15 0.79 7.76
N ASP A 128 11.54 0.58 6.59
CA ASP A 128 10.13 0.18 6.50
C ASP A 128 9.86 -1.20 7.16
N PRO A 129 10.52 -2.32 6.77
CA PRO A 129 10.32 -3.60 7.43
C PRO A 129 10.78 -3.61 8.89
N ILE A 130 11.78 -2.81 9.27
CA ILE A 130 12.19 -2.66 10.68
C ILE A 130 11.05 -2.04 11.50
N VAL A 131 10.42 -0.98 10.98
CA VAL A 131 9.27 -0.34 11.62
C VAL A 131 8.13 -1.35 11.78
N ILE A 132 7.84 -2.16 10.75
CA ILE A 132 6.79 -3.18 10.83
C ILE A 132 7.06 -4.19 11.95
N VAL A 133 8.28 -4.73 12.03
CA VAL A 133 8.68 -5.71 13.06
C VAL A 133 8.52 -5.14 14.47
N ILE A 134 8.73 -3.84 14.65
CA ILE A 134 8.57 -3.16 15.95
C ILE A 134 7.12 -2.77 16.21
N CYS A 135 6.40 -2.26 15.20
CA CYS A 135 5.04 -1.75 15.33
C CYS A 135 4.01 -2.86 15.55
N ILE A 136 4.14 -4.01 14.90
CA ILE A 136 3.20 -5.14 15.08
C ILE A 136 3.08 -5.58 16.55
N PRO A 137 4.17 -5.93 17.27
CA PRO A 137 4.06 -6.36 18.65
C PRO A 137 3.56 -5.25 19.58
N ILE A 138 3.89 -3.98 19.29
CA ILE A 138 3.36 -2.83 20.05
C ILE A 138 1.85 -2.69 19.83
N LEU A 139 1.39 -2.81 18.58
CA LEU A 139 -0.03 -2.71 18.23
C LEU A 139 -0.83 -3.82 18.92
N VAL A 140 -0.37 -5.06 18.82
CA VAL A 140 -1.07 -6.24 19.34
C VAL A 140 -1.00 -6.33 20.87
N SER A 141 0.16 -6.10 21.48
CA SER A 141 0.35 -6.33 22.92
C SER A 141 0.03 -5.11 23.79
N ILE A 142 0.10 -3.89 23.25
CA ILE A 142 -0.05 -2.65 24.02
C ILE A 142 -1.27 -1.86 23.56
N ILE A 143 -1.34 -1.50 22.28
CA ILE A 143 -2.34 -0.53 21.78
C ILE A 143 -3.74 -1.16 21.75
N TYR A 144 -3.91 -2.35 21.18
CA TYR A 144 -5.23 -2.98 21.12
C TYR A 144 -5.79 -3.34 22.50
N PRO A 145 -5.03 -3.91 23.45
CA PRO A 145 -5.53 -4.19 24.80
C PRO A 145 -5.84 -2.91 25.58
N MET A 146 -5.04 -1.85 25.43
CA MET A 146 -5.31 -0.55 26.04
C MET A 146 -6.59 0.07 25.48
N TYR A 147 -6.78 0.00 24.17
CA TYR A 147 -8.03 0.44 23.53
C TYR A 147 -9.23 -0.35 24.04
N THR A 148 -9.13 -1.68 24.12
CA THR A 148 -10.22 -2.53 24.64
C THR A 148 -10.55 -2.19 26.11
N LYS A 149 -9.56 -1.90 26.94
CA LYS A 149 -9.76 -1.45 28.32
C LYS A 149 -10.45 -0.09 28.41
N TRP A 150 -10.14 0.83 27.51
CA TRP A 150 -10.70 2.18 27.53
C TRP A 150 -12.08 2.29 26.86
N ALA A 151 -12.24 1.72 25.67
CA ALA A 151 -13.46 1.77 24.87
C ALA A 151 -14.47 0.67 25.22
N GLY A 152 -14.07 -0.34 26.00
CA GLY A 152 -14.90 -1.48 26.37
C GLY A 152 -15.24 -2.43 25.22
N LYS A 153 -14.60 -2.27 24.06
CA LYS A 153 -14.81 -3.08 22.85
C LYS A 153 -13.50 -3.25 22.09
N SER A 154 -13.29 -4.40 21.46
CA SER A 154 -12.13 -4.63 20.61
C SER A 154 -12.14 -3.67 19.40
N PRO A 155 -10.96 -3.16 18.97
CA PRO A 155 -10.89 -2.23 17.85
C PRO A 155 -11.50 -2.86 16.60
N SER A 156 -12.45 -2.16 15.97
CA SER A 156 -13.10 -2.65 14.76
C SER A 156 -12.13 -2.69 13.59
N GLN A 157 -12.34 -3.64 12.67
CA GLN A 157 -11.54 -3.74 11.44
C GLN A 157 -11.62 -2.42 10.65
N PHE A 158 -12.82 -1.84 10.52
CA PHE A 158 -12.97 -0.53 9.90
C PHE A 158 -12.16 0.57 10.60
N GLY A 159 -12.17 0.60 11.93
CA GLY A 159 -11.44 1.61 12.71
C GLY A 159 -9.93 1.52 12.51
N LYS A 160 -9.37 0.31 12.49
CA LYS A 160 -7.94 0.08 12.22
C LYS A 160 -7.55 0.58 10.82
N ALA A 161 -8.31 0.20 9.79
CA ALA A 161 -8.06 0.63 8.42
C ALA A 161 -8.21 2.16 8.25
N ALA A 162 -9.21 2.77 8.90
CA ALA A 162 -9.42 4.21 8.83
C ALA A 162 -8.27 4.99 9.48
N ILE A 163 -7.79 4.56 10.64
CA ILE A 163 -6.62 5.18 11.29
C ILE A 163 -5.38 5.00 10.41
N GLY A 164 -5.18 3.80 9.85
CA GLY A 164 -4.07 3.54 8.93
C GLY A 164 -4.07 4.47 7.72
N LEU A 165 -5.23 4.67 7.07
CA LEU A 165 -5.37 5.61 5.95
C LEU A 165 -5.12 7.06 6.38
N ALA A 166 -5.54 7.46 7.58
CA ALA A 166 -5.23 8.79 8.11
C ALA A 166 -3.73 8.98 8.36
N VAL A 167 -3.05 7.98 8.91
CA VAL A 167 -1.58 7.98 9.10
C VAL A 167 -0.87 8.04 7.75
N ALA A 168 -1.35 7.29 6.74
CA ALA A 168 -0.81 7.34 5.39
C ALA A 168 -0.90 8.74 4.79
N ILE A 169 -2.05 9.42 4.92
CA ILE A 169 -2.25 10.79 4.45
C ILE A 169 -1.23 11.73 5.10
N VAL A 170 -1.08 11.65 6.43
CA VAL A 170 -0.08 12.44 7.15
C VAL A 170 1.33 12.14 6.65
N GLY A 171 1.66 10.87 6.40
CA GLY A 171 2.94 10.44 5.83
C GLY A 171 3.22 11.04 4.44
N ILE A 172 2.23 11.06 3.55
CA ILE A 172 2.39 11.64 2.19
C ILE A 172 2.56 13.17 2.28
N PHE A 173 1.79 13.86 3.12
CA PHE A 173 1.98 15.29 3.34
C PHE A 173 3.35 15.59 3.95
N TRP A 174 3.81 14.75 4.88
CA TRP A 174 5.13 14.84 5.44
C TRP A 174 6.22 14.63 4.37
N ALA A 175 6.04 13.70 3.43
CA ALA A 175 6.96 13.51 2.31
C ALA A 175 7.05 14.76 1.42
N GLY A 176 5.92 15.43 1.15
CA GLY A 176 5.91 16.71 0.43
C GLY A 176 6.65 17.82 1.17
N ILE A 177 6.43 17.96 2.49
CA ILE A 177 7.15 18.93 3.33
C ILE A 177 8.64 18.59 3.37
N PHE A 178 8.96 17.30 3.50
CA PHE A 178 10.31 16.80 3.55
C PHE A 178 11.08 17.15 2.26
N GLU A 179 10.43 17.04 1.09
CA GLU A 179 11.02 17.45 -0.17
C GLU A 179 11.31 18.96 -0.24
N VAL A 180 10.39 19.79 0.25
CA VAL A 180 10.64 21.25 0.36
C VAL A 180 11.84 21.54 1.26
N ILE A 181 11.97 20.83 2.39
CA ILE A 181 13.12 20.97 3.29
C ILE A 181 14.41 20.54 2.60
N ARG A 182 14.41 19.40 1.89
CA ARG A 182 15.58 18.90 1.15
C ARG A 182 16.03 19.91 0.09
N ARG A 183 15.10 20.46 -0.70
CA ARG A 183 15.44 21.44 -1.75
C ARG A 183 15.98 22.74 -1.14
N ASN A 184 15.34 23.24 -0.08
CA ASN A 184 15.78 24.47 0.60
C ASN A 184 17.13 24.32 1.32
N ALA A 185 17.57 23.09 1.64
CA ALA A 185 18.88 22.84 2.23
C ALA A 185 20.06 23.11 1.28
N GLY A 186 19.80 23.18 -0.04
CA GLY A 186 20.82 23.41 -1.06
C GLY A 186 21.75 22.22 -1.30
N ALA A 187 22.45 22.27 -2.43
CA ALA A 187 23.47 21.28 -2.77
C ALA A 187 24.64 21.38 -1.78
N LEU A 188 25.11 20.22 -1.31
CA LEU A 188 26.27 20.06 -0.46
C LEU A 188 27.52 20.41 -1.29
N GLN A 189 28.28 21.41 -0.84
CA GLN A 189 29.50 21.86 -1.49
C GLN A 189 30.71 21.46 -0.64
N ASP A 190 31.79 21.06 -1.29
CA ASP A 190 33.10 20.87 -0.67
C ASP A 190 33.75 22.23 -0.35
N THR A 191 34.86 22.21 0.36
CA THR A 191 35.70 23.34 0.77
C THR A 191 36.11 24.26 -0.40
N ASN A 192 36.08 23.75 -1.64
CA ASN A 192 36.38 24.49 -2.87
C ASN A 192 35.14 25.06 -3.58
N GLY A 193 33.93 24.80 -3.09
CA GLY A 193 32.65 25.20 -3.70
C GLY A 193 32.08 24.19 -4.71
N ASP A 194 32.75 23.06 -4.95
CA ASP A 194 32.28 22.01 -5.86
C ASP A 194 31.24 21.10 -5.20
N PRO A 195 30.19 20.65 -5.91
CA PRO A 195 29.18 19.77 -5.35
C PRO A 195 29.77 18.40 -4.98
N ILE A 196 29.50 17.94 -3.75
CA ILE A 196 29.85 16.58 -3.33
C ILE A 196 28.84 15.62 -3.96
N LEU A 197 29.34 14.67 -4.73
CA LEU A 197 28.53 13.73 -5.48
C LEU A 197 28.33 12.42 -4.71
N ASP A 198 27.18 11.81 -4.90
CA ASP A 198 26.91 10.44 -4.47
C ASP A 198 27.77 9.46 -5.28
N GLY A 199 28.47 8.56 -4.59
CA GLY A 199 29.29 7.53 -5.21
C GLY A 199 28.50 6.51 -6.04
N GLY A 200 27.19 6.41 -5.83
CA GLY A 200 26.30 5.52 -6.60
C GLY A 200 25.67 6.15 -7.85
N SER A 201 25.13 7.37 -7.73
CA SER A 201 24.38 8.03 -8.80
C SER A 201 25.11 9.17 -9.51
N SER A 202 26.29 9.60 -9.01
CA SER A 202 27.03 10.78 -9.50
C SER A 202 26.22 12.09 -9.48
N GLN A 203 25.13 12.13 -8.71
CA GLN A 203 24.27 13.30 -8.54
C GLN A 203 24.73 14.13 -7.33
N PRO A 204 24.52 15.45 -7.33
CA PRO A 204 24.84 16.30 -6.20
C PRO A 204 23.99 15.94 -4.98
N MET A 205 24.65 15.72 -3.85
CA MET A 205 23.99 15.45 -2.56
C MET A 205 23.51 16.77 -1.95
N ASN A 206 22.40 16.77 -1.20
CA ASN A 206 21.92 17.95 -0.47
C ASN A 206 22.38 17.92 0.99
N ASN A 207 22.53 19.10 1.61
CA ASN A 207 22.97 19.26 3.01
C ASN A 207 21.89 18.86 4.02
N ILE A 208 21.49 17.60 3.99
CA ILE A 208 20.47 17.05 4.87
C ILE A 208 20.82 15.61 5.25
N SER A 209 20.80 15.35 6.56
CA SER A 209 21.13 14.05 7.14
C SER A 209 20.35 12.90 6.55
N TRP A 210 20.95 11.78 6.13
CA TRP A 210 20.19 10.56 5.81
C TRP A 210 19.13 10.20 6.88
N GLY A 211 19.42 10.45 8.16
CA GLY A 211 18.52 10.13 9.28
C GLY A 211 17.21 10.93 9.31
N ALA A 212 17.13 12.08 8.65
CA ALA A 212 15.85 12.79 8.51
C ALA A 212 14.91 12.15 7.47
N ALA A 213 15.29 11.01 6.86
CA ALA A 213 14.42 10.22 5.98
C ALA A 213 13.51 9.30 6.80
N VAL A 214 14.03 8.84 7.93
CA VAL A 214 13.43 7.84 8.81
C VAL A 214 11.97 8.14 9.14
N PRO A 215 11.55 9.39 9.46
CA PRO A 215 10.16 9.65 9.81
C PRO A 215 9.15 9.28 8.69
N ASN A 216 9.53 9.41 7.42
CA ASN A 216 8.65 9.03 6.30
C ASN A 216 8.41 7.51 6.28
N TYR A 217 9.48 6.71 6.38
CA TYR A 217 9.37 5.25 6.47
C TYR A 217 8.59 4.80 7.72
N VAL A 218 8.71 5.54 8.84
CA VAL A 218 7.92 5.28 10.05
C VAL A 218 6.42 5.49 9.80
N PHE A 219 6.02 6.57 9.13
CA PHE A 219 4.61 6.82 8.83
C PHE A 219 4.03 5.77 7.88
N ILE A 220 4.77 5.42 6.82
CA ILE A 220 4.32 4.43 5.83
C ILE A 220 4.26 3.03 6.45
N GLY A 221 5.29 2.57 7.15
CA GLY A 221 5.29 1.26 7.80
C GLY A 221 4.21 1.12 8.88
N LEU A 222 3.94 2.19 9.64
CA LEU A 222 2.82 2.21 10.60
C LEU A 222 1.45 2.13 9.89
N ALA A 223 1.28 2.88 8.80
CA ALA A 223 0.05 2.82 8.01
C ALA A 223 -0.14 1.43 7.38
N GLU A 224 0.93 0.80 6.90
CA GLU A 224 0.89 -0.55 6.34
C GLU A 224 0.44 -1.58 7.37
N CYS A 225 1.02 -1.55 8.58
CA CYS A 225 0.62 -2.42 9.67
C CYS A 225 -0.88 -2.33 9.98
N LEU A 226 -1.46 -1.13 9.87
CA LEU A 226 -2.87 -0.88 10.16
C LEU A 226 -3.79 -1.23 8.98
N ILE A 227 -3.37 -1.00 7.74
CA ILE A 227 -4.20 -1.22 6.55
C ILE A 227 -4.07 -2.65 6.04
N ASN A 228 -2.86 -3.15 5.78
CA ASN A 228 -2.66 -4.43 5.10
C ASN A 228 -3.11 -5.60 5.98
N VAL A 229 -2.69 -5.61 7.25
CA VAL A 229 -3.10 -6.65 8.23
C VAL A 229 -4.63 -6.70 8.36
N THR A 230 -5.25 -5.53 8.51
CA THR A 230 -6.72 -5.41 8.63
C THR A 230 -7.44 -5.82 7.35
N SER A 231 -6.87 -5.51 6.19
CA SER A 231 -7.42 -5.90 4.89
C SER A 231 -7.49 -7.41 4.78
N TYR A 232 -6.39 -8.10 5.12
CA TYR A 232 -6.36 -9.55 5.14
C TYR A 232 -7.34 -10.14 6.14
N ASP A 233 -7.38 -9.63 7.37
CA ASP A 233 -8.34 -10.08 8.38
C ASP A 233 -9.80 -9.93 7.92
N LEU A 234 -10.19 -8.77 7.41
CA LEU A 234 -11.56 -8.50 6.94
C LEU A 234 -11.95 -9.45 5.80
N VAL A 235 -11.05 -9.64 4.82
CA VAL A 235 -11.30 -10.49 3.65
C VAL A 235 -11.41 -11.95 4.06
N TYR A 236 -10.50 -12.45 4.88
CA TYR A 236 -10.47 -13.87 5.27
C TYR A 236 -11.57 -14.25 6.27
N SER A 237 -11.99 -13.32 7.13
CA SER A 237 -13.08 -13.54 8.09
C SER A 237 -14.47 -13.47 7.46
N SER A 238 -14.63 -12.72 6.36
CA SER A 238 -15.91 -12.55 5.69
C SER A 238 -16.24 -13.62 4.64
N LEU A 239 -15.26 -14.44 4.25
CA LEU A 239 -15.38 -15.34 3.09
C LEU A 239 -15.28 -16.83 3.46
N PRO A 240 -16.03 -17.71 2.77
CA PRO A 240 -15.88 -19.15 2.93
C PRO A 240 -14.51 -19.62 2.43
N MET A 241 -14.03 -20.74 2.96
CA MET A 241 -12.69 -21.28 2.68
C MET A 241 -12.41 -21.44 1.17
N SER A 242 -13.41 -21.85 0.39
CA SER A 242 -13.31 -22.04 -1.07
C SER A 242 -13.08 -20.75 -1.87
N LEU A 243 -13.38 -19.57 -1.30
CA LEU A 243 -13.25 -18.27 -1.98
C LEU A 243 -12.06 -17.44 -1.49
N LYS A 244 -11.33 -17.92 -0.48
CA LYS A 244 -10.17 -17.21 0.10
C LYS A 244 -9.06 -16.94 -0.93
N SER A 245 -8.79 -17.90 -1.82
CA SER A 245 -7.80 -17.72 -2.90
C SER A 245 -8.23 -16.69 -3.94
N MET A 246 -9.51 -16.66 -4.31
CA MET A 246 -10.07 -15.65 -5.22
C MET A 246 -9.98 -14.25 -4.62
N ALA A 247 -10.20 -14.14 -3.31
CA ALA A 247 -10.10 -12.88 -2.60
C ALA A 247 -8.66 -12.34 -2.57
N GLN A 248 -7.67 -13.23 -2.40
CA GLN A 248 -6.27 -12.86 -2.54
C GLN A 248 -5.92 -12.41 -3.96
N ALA A 249 -6.42 -13.11 -4.97
CA ALA A 249 -6.23 -12.68 -6.36
C ALA A 249 -6.80 -11.26 -6.60
N VAL A 250 -7.95 -10.93 -5.99
CA VAL A 250 -8.51 -9.57 -6.03
C VAL A 250 -7.61 -8.55 -5.33
N ILE A 251 -7.06 -8.86 -4.15
CA ILE A 251 -6.16 -7.96 -3.42
C ILE A 251 -4.89 -7.67 -4.25
N LEU A 252 -4.25 -8.72 -4.78
CA LEU A 252 -3.07 -8.58 -5.64
C LEU A 252 -3.38 -7.79 -6.92
N PHE A 253 -4.56 -8.02 -7.49
CA PHE A 253 -5.02 -7.25 -8.65
C PHE A 253 -5.18 -5.76 -8.32
N MET A 254 -5.67 -5.41 -7.12
CA MET A 254 -5.72 -4.01 -6.67
C MET A 254 -4.35 -3.40 -6.46
N SER A 255 -3.37 -4.19 -5.99
CA SER A 255 -1.97 -3.74 -5.90
C SER A 255 -1.46 -3.35 -7.27
N SER A 256 -1.69 -4.20 -8.29
CA SER A 256 -1.30 -3.90 -9.67
C SER A 256 -1.97 -2.63 -10.21
N MET A 257 -3.25 -2.42 -9.94
CA MET A 257 -3.94 -1.18 -10.33
C MET A 257 -3.38 0.06 -9.60
N GLY A 258 -2.91 -0.11 -8.37
CA GLY A 258 -2.20 0.92 -7.60
C GLY A 258 -0.91 1.33 -8.30
N SER A 259 -0.10 0.35 -8.72
CA SER A 259 1.17 0.61 -9.42
C SER A 259 0.97 1.29 -10.79
N ILE A 260 -0.11 0.97 -11.51
CA ILE A 260 -0.49 1.70 -12.74
C ILE A 260 -0.71 3.17 -12.41
N LEU A 261 -1.48 3.44 -11.34
CA LEU A 261 -1.76 4.81 -10.93
C LEU A 261 -0.49 5.54 -10.49
N THR A 262 0.43 4.87 -9.79
CA THR A 262 1.75 5.40 -9.43
C THR A 262 2.53 5.85 -10.66
N SER A 263 2.59 5.01 -11.69
CA SER A 263 3.26 5.34 -12.95
C SER A 263 2.64 6.56 -13.62
N VAL A 264 1.30 6.67 -13.63
CA VAL A 264 0.59 7.83 -14.18
C VAL A 264 0.88 9.10 -13.40
N PHE A 265 0.91 9.04 -12.06
CA PHE A 265 1.31 10.17 -11.24
C PHE A 265 2.73 10.62 -11.58
N THR A 266 3.68 9.69 -11.68
CA THR A 266 5.06 10.01 -12.06
C THR A 266 5.13 10.66 -13.45
N ILE A 267 4.39 10.16 -14.44
CA ILE A 267 4.35 10.74 -15.81
C ILE A 267 3.67 12.13 -15.82
N MET A 268 2.60 12.30 -15.06
CA MET A 268 1.87 13.57 -15.00
C MET A 268 2.76 14.69 -14.47
N PHE A 269 3.56 14.37 -13.46
CA PHE A 269 4.48 15.32 -12.88
C PHE A 269 5.82 15.37 -13.62
N SER A 270 6.23 14.34 -14.37
CA SER A 270 7.47 14.36 -15.17
C SER A 270 7.51 15.44 -16.25
N LYS A 271 6.37 15.85 -16.83
CA LYS A 271 6.32 17.01 -17.74
C LYS A 271 6.60 18.36 -17.05
N SER A 272 6.43 18.43 -15.73
CA SER A 272 6.81 19.58 -14.91
C SER A 272 8.25 19.46 -14.38
N LEU A 273 8.99 18.41 -14.75
CA LEU A 273 10.43 18.24 -14.49
C LEU A 273 11.21 18.58 -15.78
N PRO A 274 11.68 19.82 -15.99
CA PRO A 274 12.34 20.23 -17.24
C PRO A 274 13.80 19.78 -17.33
N SER A 275 14.37 19.20 -16.27
CA SER A 275 15.79 18.91 -16.16
C SER A 275 16.04 17.51 -15.59
N ASP A 276 17.17 16.88 -15.94
CA ASP A 276 17.67 15.66 -15.25
C ASP A 276 18.14 15.94 -13.80
N ASN A 277 17.92 17.17 -13.29
CA ASN A 277 18.29 17.63 -11.96
C ASN A 277 17.05 17.77 -11.08
N LEU A 278 16.81 16.76 -10.25
CA LEU A 278 15.81 16.73 -9.16
C LEU A 278 15.86 17.93 -8.18
N ASN A 279 16.89 18.78 -8.22
CA ASN A 279 17.01 20.00 -7.42
C ASN A 279 16.27 21.21 -8.03
N GLU A 280 16.03 21.21 -9.35
CA GLU A 280 15.23 22.24 -10.04
C GLU A 280 13.75 21.85 -10.14
N ASP A 281 13.44 20.61 -9.77
CA ASP A 281 12.15 19.99 -9.92
C ASP A 281 11.25 20.17 -8.70
N HIS A 282 9.96 20.37 -8.94
CA HIS A 282 8.96 20.55 -7.90
C HIS A 282 8.24 19.25 -7.53
N LEU A 283 8.99 18.22 -7.11
CA LEU A 283 8.41 16.92 -6.71
C LEU A 283 7.46 17.01 -5.52
N GLU A 284 7.56 18.05 -4.69
CA GLU A 284 6.61 18.30 -3.60
C GLU A 284 5.18 18.45 -4.12
N ASN A 285 4.99 18.98 -5.34
CA ASN A 285 3.66 19.17 -5.94
C ASN A 285 2.98 17.82 -6.21
N MET A 286 3.76 16.80 -6.57
CA MET A 286 3.25 15.44 -6.74
C MET A 286 2.78 14.86 -5.41
N PHE A 287 3.60 14.97 -4.35
CA PHE A 287 3.22 14.48 -3.02
C PHE A 287 2.01 15.23 -2.44
N PHE A 288 1.94 16.56 -2.59
CA PHE A 288 0.78 17.34 -2.14
C PHE A 288 -0.50 16.96 -2.91
N THR A 289 -0.40 16.77 -4.23
CA THR A 289 -1.54 16.33 -5.04
C THR A 289 -1.98 14.92 -4.63
N MET A 290 -1.04 14.00 -4.41
CA MET A 290 -1.33 12.65 -3.94
C MET A 290 -1.96 12.66 -2.54
N GLY A 291 -1.50 13.54 -1.65
CA GLY A 291 -2.10 13.74 -0.33
C GLY A 291 -3.55 14.26 -0.41
N ALA A 292 -3.82 15.19 -1.32
CA ALA A 292 -5.17 15.68 -1.59
C ALA A 292 -6.09 14.58 -2.14
N VAL A 293 -5.63 13.81 -3.12
CA VAL A 293 -6.37 12.66 -3.68
C VAL A 293 -6.61 11.58 -2.61
N SER A 294 -5.61 11.27 -1.78
CA SER A 294 -5.74 10.34 -0.67
C SER A 294 -6.75 10.82 0.39
N THR A 295 -6.81 12.12 0.64
CA THR A 295 -7.80 12.72 1.54
C THR A 295 -9.22 12.57 1.01
N ILE A 296 -9.44 12.85 -0.29
CA ILE A 296 -10.74 12.64 -0.94
C ILE A 296 -11.11 11.15 -0.89
N ASN A 297 -10.17 10.26 -1.19
CA ASN A 297 -10.36 8.82 -1.11
C ASN A 297 -10.77 8.37 0.30
N PHE A 298 -10.13 8.92 1.34
CA PHE A 298 -10.47 8.63 2.74
C PHE A 298 -11.89 9.08 3.11
N VAL A 299 -12.30 10.27 2.69
CA VAL A 299 -13.69 10.74 2.93
C VAL A 299 -14.70 9.82 2.24
N CYS A 300 -14.46 9.47 0.97
CA CYS A 300 -15.30 8.52 0.23
C CYS A 300 -15.32 7.13 0.88
N PHE A 301 -14.17 6.63 1.33
CA PHE A 301 -14.03 5.37 2.06
C PHE A 301 -14.89 5.37 3.32
N VAL A 302 -14.80 6.41 4.15
CA VAL A 302 -15.60 6.51 5.39
C VAL A 302 -17.10 6.51 5.08
N ILE A 303 -17.54 7.28 4.08
CA ILE A 303 -18.96 7.36 3.70
C ILE A 303 -19.48 6.00 3.23
N VAL A 304 -18.76 5.34 2.30
CA VAL A 304 -19.20 4.07 1.71
C VAL A 304 -19.15 2.93 2.73
N MET A 305 -18.08 2.84 3.52
CA MET A 305 -17.93 1.78 4.52
C MET A 305 -18.99 1.88 5.63
N ARG A 306 -19.33 3.11 6.06
CA ARG A 306 -20.45 3.34 6.98
C ARG A 306 -21.78 2.94 6.36
N LYS A 307 -22.03 3.31 5.10
CA LYS A 307 -23.27 2.93 4.39
C LYS A 307 -23.42 1.41 4.25
N MET A 308 -22.32 0.68 4.07
CA MET A 308 -22.34 -0.78 3.86
C MET A 308 -22.28 -1.60 5.16
N ASN A 309 -22.18 -0.97 6.33
CA ASN A 309 -21.96 -1.63 7.62
C ASN A 309 -20.80 -2.65 7.62
N MET A 310 -19.76 -2.43 6.80
CA MET A 310 -18.66 -3.38 6.64
C MET A 310 -17.58 -3.19 7.70
N GLY A 311 -17.13 -4.29 8.32
CA GLY A 311 -16.04 -4.28 9.30
C GLY A 311 -16.37 -3.51 10.60
N MET A 312 -17.64 -3.19 10.85
CA MET A 312 -18.10 -2.46 12.05
C MET A 312 -18.41 -3.38 13.25
N SER A 313 -18.48 -4.70 13.02
CA SER A 313 -18.52 -5.69 14.10
C SER A 313 -17.11 -5.94 14.62
N SER A 314 -16.89 -5.82 15.92
CA SER A 314 -15.68 -6.33 16.58
C SER A 314 -15.66 -7.84 16.39
N SER A 315 -14.81 -8.37 15.51
CA SER A 315 -14.63 -9.82 15.40
C SER A 315 -13.70 -10.27 16.54
N PRO A 316 -14.15 -11.09 17.51
CA PRO A 316 -13.29 -11.67 18.54
C PRO A 316 -12.39 -12.78 17.97
N VAL A 317 -12.61 -13.16 16.70
CA VAL A 317 -12.21 -14.46 16.17
C VAL A 317 -10.69 -14.59 15.95
N LEU A 318 -9.94 -13.51 15.77
CA LEU A 318 -8.48 -13.63 15.59
C LEU A 318 -7.69 -13.89 16.89
N ASP A 319 -8.24 -13.58 18.08
CA ASP A 319 -7.57 -13.95 19.33
C ASP A 319 -7.71 -15.45 19.62
N ASP A 320 -8.90 -16.03 19.36
CA ASP A 320 -9.14 -17.46 19.61
C ASP A 320 -8.60 -18.38 18.49
N THR A 321 -8.57 -17.93 17.24
CA THR A 321 -8.15 -18.79 16.12
C THR A 321 -6.62 -18.89 16.03
N MET A 322 -5.87 -17.79 16.22
CA MET A 322 -4.40 -17.89 16.26
C MET A 322 -3.87 -18.46 17.57
N GLY A 323 -4.62 -18.37 18.67
CA GLY A 323 -4.28 -19.05 19.92
C GLY A 323 -4.41 -20.58 19.85
N ASN A 324 -5.39 -21.09 19.09
CA ASN A 324 -5.66 -22.52 18.97
C ASN A 324 -5.03 -23.18 17.73
N GLU A 325 -4.80 -22.46 16.62
CA GLU A 325 -4.15 -23.02 15.42
C GLU A 325 -2.62 -23.15 15.58
N VAL A 326 -1.97 -22.32 16.41
CA VAL A 326 -0.50 -22.38 16.59
C VAL A 326 -0.06 -23.68 17.29
N PRO A 327 -0.72 -24.17 18.36
CA PRO A 327 -0.44 -25.49 18.92
C PRO A 327 -0.68 -26.63 17.93
N ASP A 328 -1.80 -26.61 17.20
CA ASP A 328 -2.16 -27.68 16.25
C ASP A 328 -1.20 -27.75 15.06
N LEU A 329 -0.72 -26.60 14.55
CA LEU A 329 0.28 -26.55 13.48
C LEU A 329 1.68 -26.98 13.95
N LEU A 330 2.00 -26.76 15.23
CA LEU A 330 3.25 -27.25 15.84
C LEU A 330 3.19 -28.77 16.05
N ASP A 331 2.05 -29.30 16.51
CA ASP A 331 1.84 -30.74 16.68
C ASP A 331 1.77 -31.48 15.33
N GLU A 332 1.15 -30.90 14.31
CA GLU A 332 1.16 -31.47 12.95
C GLU A 332 2.59 -31.53 12.40
N LYS A 333 3.38 -30.45 12.55
CA LYS A 333 4.79 -30.43 12.10
C LYS A 333 5.71 -31.34 12.91
N LEU A 334 5.49 -31.49 14.21
CA LEU A 334 6.20 -32.47 15.05
C LEU A 334 5.81 -33.92 14.67
N SER A 335 4.55 -34.17 14.31
CA SER A 335 4.09 -35.49 13.83
C SER A 335 4.66 -35.84 12.45
N VAL A 336 4.79 -34.87 11.54
CA VAL A 336 5.35 -35.07 10.21
C VAL A 336 6.87 -35.26 10.28
N SER A 337 7.56 -34.49 11.14
CA SER A 337 9.01 -34.63 11.35
C SER A 337 9.37 -35.97 12.00
N SER A 338 8.58 -36.44 12.97
CA SER A 338 8.78 -37.76 13.58
C SER A 338 8.50 -38.92 12.60
N ARG A 339 7.49 -38.81 11.72
CA ARG A 339 7.26 -39.81 10.65
C ARG A 339 8.38 -39.83 9.61
N GLN A 340 8.97 -38.67 9.28
CA GLN A 340 10.10 -38.60 8.35
C GLN A 340 11.42 -39.14 8.95
N SER A 341 11.64 -38.96 10.25
CA SER A 341 12.79 -39.53 10.96
C SER A 341 12.74 -41.06 11.07
N VAL A 342 11.53 -41.65 11.20
CA VAL A 342 11.36 -43.11 11.22
C VAL A 342 11.54 -43.72 9.82
N ALA A 343 11.23 -42.98 8.75
CA ALA A 343 11.41 -43.43 7.37
C ALA A 343 12.88 -43.40 6.88
N THR A 344 13.79 -42.70 7.58
CA THR A 344 15.22 -42.59 7.22
C THR A 344 16.14 -43.52 8.02
N THR A 345 15.59 -44.39 8.89
CA THR A 345 16.38 -45.33 9.72
C THR A 345 16.15 -46.80 9.33
N LYS A 346 15.93 -47.11 8.05
CA LYS A 346 15.91 -48.49 7.55
C LYS A 346 16.80 -48.68 6.33
#